data_AF-G5F206-F1
#
_entry.id   AF-G5F206-F1
#
_cell.length_a   1.000
_cell.length_b   1.000
_cell.length_c   1.000
_cell.angle_alpha   90.00
_cell.angle_beta   90.00
_cell.angle_gamma   90.00
#
_symmetry.space_group_name_H-M   'P 1'
#
loop_
_entity.id
_entity.type
_entity.pdbx_description
1 polymer ?
#
loop_
_entity_poly.entity_id
_entity_poly.type
_entity_poly.pdbx_seq_one_letter_code
_entity_poly.pdbx_strand_id
1 'polypeptide(L)'
;MDEDGRGRLRPEGGEADGRDADAEAQKTALQPTVANARARAGGRDGAGEGSPPRPEDGLVARAGAGAARAGALLAAHRLAALLTGAAIALLVVVGTLLSPVMEGTPDATRVRADALAHTPVPTHDGGPWNHDGVLIATDAQLREKSTEASGGISARTTVTYSDGSVEASWDAILLYQRSDGSWELESIDVPQAASWRPTSGPDQQKLLASLEALLTRAEARLDSRGDDGEESLANLYRDCEASVTNDELDVAARLDKMTVRCSKQEGFASRNCDLSLTLRFVTASGVWELTDVSVSDGAKELGYEPLKGSWSGSFRTQSSSGHKCLSGRDAGLRLSIDEVAASGDTTMIAGTLDGVAHFHPEPERDSTGCDGDSALESLAFTGTLQDGSDGLVFDCETADDVRGSVSLRLEFGNAQNPSAATATLVSTHDYQDSFLLVPYQRTARYEDEFVLRKV
;
A
#
# COMPACT_ATOMS: atom_id res chain seq x y z
N MET A 1 22.55 51.13 -12.62
CA MET A 1 23.01 51.07 -11.22
C MET A 1 23.36 49.63 -10.97
N ASP A 2 24.65 49.32 -11.16
CA ASP A 2 25.54 48.56 -10.25
C ASP A 2 24.86 47.46 -9.39
N GLU A 3 25.37 46.25 -9.26
CA GLU A 3 26.73 45.74 -9.47
C GLU A 3 26.73 44.20 -9.44
N ASP A 4 27.90 43.69 -9.77
CA ASP A 4 28.37 42.33 -9.98
C ASP A 4 28.09 41.30 -8.86
N GLY A 5 28.10 40.02 -9.22
CA GLY A 5 27.90 38.93 -8.26
C GLY A 5 28.11 37.51 -8.78
N ARG A 6 29.12 37.28 -9.63
CA ARG A 6 29.60 35.93 -9.99
C ARG A 6 30.16 35.18 -8.76
N GLY A 7 29.79 33.92 -8.58
CA GLY A 7 30.31 33.08 -7.49
C GLY A 7 30.23 31.56 -7.69
N ARG A 8 30.97 31.06 -8.68
CA ARG A 8 31.63 29.73 -8.80
C ARG A 8 30.97 28.46 -8.20
N LEU A 9 30.67 27.54 -9.11
CA LEU A 9 30.92 26.10 -8.97
C LEU A 9 32.44 25.83 -8.87
N ARG A 10 32.87 25.04 -7.88
CA ARG A 10 33.92 24.01 -8.09
C ARG A 10 33.94 22.95 -6.96
N PRO A 11 34.33 21.70 -7.29
CA PRO A 11 34.38 20.53 -6.43
C PRO A 11 35.81 20.18 -5.99
N GLU A 12 35.96 19.45 -4.88
CA GLU A 12 37.15 18.65 -4.51
C GLU A 12 36.64 17.49 -3.61
N GLY A 13 36.91 16.20 -3.79
CA GLY A 13 37.94 15.51 -4.58
C GLY A 13 39.23 15.33 -3.77
N GLY A 14 39.48 14.15 -3.20
CA GLY A 14 40.78 13.84 -2.57
C GLY A 14 40.84 12.53 -1.78
N GLU A 15 41.23 11.45 -2.48
CA GLU A 15 41.63 10.12 -1.99
C GLU A 15 42.94 10.09 -1.16
N ALA A 16 43.19 8.89 -0.59
CA ALA A 16 44.48 8.27 -0.25
C ALA A 16 45.12 8.67 1.09
N ASP A 17 45.85 7.83 1.83
CA ASP A 17 46.18 6.39 1.85
C ASP A 17 47.00 6.17 3.14
N GLY A 18 46.95 4.96 3.70
CA GLY A 18 48.11 4.27 4.27
C GLY A 18 48.75 4.69 5.61
N ARG A 19 48.69 3.74 6.56
CA ARG A 19 49.83 3.12 7.32
C ARG A 19 50.64 4.02 8.28
N ASP A 20 51.07 3.62 9.49
CA ASP A 20 51.35 2.33 10.14
C ASP A 20 51.46 2.51 11.68
N ALA A 21 51.32 1.39 12.43
CA ALA A 21 52.03 0.99 13.67
C ALA A 21 51.89 1.86 14.97
N ASP A 22 51.75 1.35 16.20
CA ASP A 22 52.16 0.09 16.82
C ASP A 22 51.33 -0.26 18.11
N ALA A 23 51.29 -1.57 18.39
CA ALA A 23 51.24 -2.37 19.65
C ALA A 23 50.89 -1.73 21.02
N GLU A 24 50.26 -2.36 22.03
CA GLU A 24 50.27 -3.75 22.57
C GLU A 24 48.94 -3.98 23.35
N ALA A 25 48.21 -5.09 23.15
CA ALA A 25 48.33 -6.43 23.78
C ALA A 25 47.52 -6.64 25.09
N GLN A 26 46.40 -7.38 24.98
CA GLN A 26 46.13 -8.61 25.76
C GLN A 26 44.80 -9.26 25.33
N LYS A 27 44.89 -10.42 24.69
CA LYS A 27 43.80 -11.39 24.48
C LYS A 27 44.39 -12.78 24.67
N THR A 28 43.69 -13.65 25.41
CA THR A 28 43.99 -15.09 25.43
C THR A 28 42.69 -15.87 25.30
N ALA A 29 42.62 -16.74 24.30
CA ALA A 29 41.66 -17.83 24.22
C ALA A 29 42.35 -19.08 23.63
N LEU A 30 42.07 -20.21 24.30
CA LEU A 30 41.97 -21.60 23.81
C LEU A 30 43.20 -22.32 23.24
N GLN A 31 43.59 -23.42 23.93
CA GLN A 31 43.60 -24.83 23.47
C GLN A 31 44.59 -25.67 24.29
N PRO A 32 44.32 -26.96 24.56
CA PRO A 32 45.37 -27.93 24.86
C PRO A 32 45.44 -29.03 23.81
N THR A 33 46.66 -29.25 23.30
CA THR A 33 47.03 -30.39 22.44
C THR A 33 47.95 -31.32 23.23
N VAL A 34 47.70 -32.61 23.10
CA VAL A 34 48.50 -33.74 23.62
C VAL A 34 49.69 -34.01 22.70
N ALA A 35 50.89 -34.26 23.24
CA ALA A 35 51.84 -35.22 22.66
C ALA A 35 53.00 -35.61 23.60
N ASN A 36 52.97 -36.87 24.01
CA ASN A 36 54.04 -37.84 24.31
C ASN A 36 55.53 -37.44 24.18
N ALA A 37 56.32 -37.87 25.17
CA ALA A 37 57.64 -38.46 24.93
C ALA A 37 58.11 -39.42 26.07
N ARG A 38 58.13 -40.72 25.71
CA ARG A 38 59.14 -41.76 25.96
C ARG A 38 59.70 -42.04 27.38
N ALA A 39 59.50 -43.31 27.75
CA ALA A 39 60.19 -44.08 28.77
C ALA A 39 61.70 -44.30 28.51
N ARG A 40 62.48 -44.47 29.59
CA ARG A 40 63.54 -45.49 29.66
C ARG A 40 63.86 -45.92 31.10
N ALA A 41 64.11 -47.22 31.21
CA ALA A 41 64.42 -48.04 32.37
C ALA A 41 65.68 -47.66 33.16
N GLY A 42 65.71 -48.15 34.41
CA GLY A 42 66.86 -48.90 34.94
C GLY A 42 67.57 -48.28 36.15
N GLY A 43 67.58 -49.03 37.27
CA GLY A 43 68.46 -48.74 38.41
C GLY A 43 68.06 -49.54 39.65
N ARG A 44 68.84 -50.57 39.96
CA ARG A 44 68.69 -51.50 41.09
C ARG A 44 69.75 -51.16 42.15
N ASP A 45 69.59 -51.79 43.32
CA ASP A 45 70.52 -51.92 44.46
C ASP A 45 70.47 -50.76 45.46
N GLY A 46 70.48 -50.96 46.78
CA GLY A 46 70.71 -52.13 47.62
C GLY A 46 71.02 -51.67 49.06
N ALA A 47 71.09 -52.65 49.99
CA ALA A 47 71.44 -52.55 51.43
C ALA A 47 70.33 -51.96 52.33
N GLY A 48 69.81 -52.67 53.34
CA GLY A 48 70.52 -53.27 54.49
C GLY A 48 70.34 -52.28 55.65
N GLU A 49 69.79 -52.60 56.82
CA GLU A 49 70.12 -53.59 57.85
C GLU A 49 68.83 -53.85 58.67
N GLY A 50 68.56 -55.06 59.16
CA GLY A 50 69.16 -55.62 60.37
C GLY A 50 68.16 -55.48 61.54
N SER A 51 67.25 -56.44 61.75
CA SER A 51 67.39 -57.60 62.66
C SER A 51 66.95 -57.34 64.12
N PRO A 52 66.56 -58.38 64.90
CA PRO A 52 65.22 -58.50 65.46
C PRO A 52 65.26 -58.82 67.00
N PRO A 53 64.62 -59.90 67.50
CA PRO A 53 63.27 -60.04 68.05
C PRO A 53 63.27 -60.24 69.59
N ARG A 54 62.14 -60.58 70.22
CA ARG A 54 62.07 -61.84 71.00
C ARG A 54 60.63 -62.31 71.33
N PRO A 55 60.45 -63.65 71.44
CA PRO A 55 59.21 -64.40 71.66
C PRO A 55 58.99 -64.62 73.18
N GLU A 56 57.98 -65.31 73.70
CA GLU A 56 57.73 -66.77 73.81
C GLU A 56 56.19 -66.89 74.10
N ASP A 57 55.37 -67.87 73.71
CA ASP A 57 55.49 -69.33 73.77
C ASP A 57 54.36 -70.01 72.96
N GLY A 58 54.65 -71.20 72.40
CA GLY A 58 53.73 -72.35 72.49
C GLY A 58 52.73 -72.62 71.35
N LEU A 59 53.20 -73.18 70.23
CA LEU A 59 52.56 -74.32 69.55
C LEU A 59 52.28 -75.42 70.61
N VAL A 60 51.14 -76.08 70.79
CA VAL A 60 50.25 -76.77 69.86
C VAL A 60 48.92 -77.00 70.58
N ALA A 61 47.81 -76.47 70.07
CA ALA A 61 46.49 -77.00 70.38
C ALA A 61 45.56 -76.87 69.17
N ARG A 62 45.61 -77.93 68.36
CA ARG A 62 44.43 -78.61 67.80
C ARG A 62 43.47 -77.78 66.96
N ALA A 63 43.56 -78.00 65.65
CA ALA A 63 42.44 -78.33 64.77
C ALA A 63 41.05 -78.18 65.43
N GLY A 64 40.41 -77.03 65.20
CA GLY A 64 39.08 -76.73 65.77
C GLY A 64 38.55 -75.32 65.48
N ALA A 65 39.35 -74.43 64.86
CA ALA A 65 38.98 -73.03 64.66
C ALA A 65 38.79 -72.62 63.17
N GLY A 66 38.62 -73.58 62.26
CA GLY A 66 38.32 -73.32 60.84
C GLY A 66 36.83 -73.22 60.51
N ALA A 67 35.96 -73.90 61.27
CA ALA A 67 34.52 -73.97 60.97
C ALA A 67 33.72 -72.77 61.51
N ALA A 68 34.14 -72.17 62.63
CA ALA A 68 33.42 -71.03 63.22
C ALA A 68 33.69 -69.68 62.51
N ARG A 69 34.89 -69.50 61.92
CA ARG A 69 35.21 -68.28 61.14
C ARG A 69 34.56 -68.26 59.76
N ALA A 70 34.33 -69.43 59.14
CA ALA A 70 33.57 -69.52 57.89
C ALA A 70 32.07 -69.20 58.09
N GLY A 71 31.47 -69.67 59.19
CA GLY A 71 30.07 -69.39 59.53
C GLY A 71 29.79 -67.91 59.85
N ALA A 72 30.70 -67.24 60.56
CA ALA A 72 30.57 -65.83 60.90
C ALA A 72 30.74 -64.90 59.67
N LEU A 73 31.64 -65.24 58.73
CA LEU A 73 31.80 -64.50 57.47
C LEU A 73 30.61 -64.71 56.51
N LEU A 74 30.04 -65.92 56.46
CA LEU A 74 28.81 -66.21 55.71
C LEU A 74 27.58 -65.52 56.30
N ALA A 75 27.47 -65.40 57.63
CA ALA A 75 26.38 -64.67 58.28
C ALA A 75 26.49 -63.15 58.06
N ALA A 76 27.70 -62.59 58.14
CA ALA A 76 27.94 -61.16 57.88
C ALA A 76 27.71 -60.79 56.41
N HIS A 77 28.08 -61.66 55.45
CA HIS A 77 27.78 -61.46 54.03
C HIS A 77 26.30 -61.60 53.70
N ARG A 78 25.56 -62.49 54.38
CA ARG A 78 24.11 -62.60 54.22
C ARG A 78 23.37 -61.38 54.73
N LEU A 79 23.82 -60.78 55.84
CA LEU A 79 23.24 -59.55 56.38
C LEU A 79 23.56 -58.34 55.49
N ALA A 80 24.79 -58.24 54.98
CA ALA A 80 25.18 -57.19 54.04
C ALA A 80 24.42 -57.30 52.71
N ALA A 81 24.30 -58.50 52.13
CA ALA A 81 23.51 -58.73 50.91
C ALA A 81 22.01 -58.46 51.10
N LEU A 82 21.45 -58.72 52.29
CA LEU A 82 20.06 -58.38 52.63
C LEU A 82 19.86 -56.87 52.73
N LEU A 83 20.82 -56.13 53.30
CA LEU A 83 20.75 -54.67 53.42
C LEU A 83 20.99 -53.96 52.08
N THR A 84 21.91 -54.46 51.24
CA THR A 84 22.09 -53.96 49.86
C THR A 84 20.90 -54.33 48.98
N GLY A 85 20.35 -55.53 49.14
CA GLY A 85 19.11 -55.96 48.46
C GLY A 85 17.90 -55.13 48.88
N ALA A 86 17.78 -54.79 50.17
CA ALA A 86 16.73 -53.91 50.67
C ALA A 86 16.92 -52.46 50.22
N ALA A 87 18.16 -51.95 50.12
CA ALA A 87 18.44 -50.62 49.60
C ALA A 87 18.17 -50.53 48.09
N ILE A 88 18.50 -51.57 47.31
CA ILE A 88 18.16 -51.67 45.88
C ILE A 88 16.66 -51.85 45.71
N ALA A 89 16.00 -52.66 46.54
CA ALA A 89 14.54 -52.79 46.52
C ALA A 89 13.85 -51.47 46.90
N LEU A 90 14.41 -50.68 47.82
CA LEU A 90 13.90 -49.35 48.15
C LEU A 90 14.17 -48.34 47.03
N LEU A 91 15.32 -48.41 46.35
CA LEU A 91 15.62 -47.59 45.16
C LEU A 91 14.79 -47.97 43.94
N VAL A 92 14.48 -49.26 43.78
CA VAL A 92 13.56 -49.77 42.76
C VAL A 92 12.14 -49.39 43.13
N VAL A 93 11.72 -49.47 44.39
CA VAL A 93 10.38 -49.04 44.85
C VAL A 93 10.21 -47.53 44.74
N VAL A 94 11.23 -46.72 45.08
CA VAL A 94 11.23 -45.26 44.88
C VAL A 94 11.30 -44.93 43.38
N GLY A 95 12.07 -45.68 42.59
CA GLY A 95 12.10 -45.58 41.13
C GLY A 95 10.76 -45.96 40.48
N THR A 96 10.06 -46.99 40.97
CA THR A 96 8.74 -47.43 40.49
C THR A 96 7.56 -46.68 41.11
N LEU A 97 7.77 -45.92 42.18
CA LEU A 97 6.78 -44.95 42.70
C LEU A 97 6.88 -43.60 42.01
N LEU A 98 8.05 -43.28 41.42
CA LEU A 98 8.26 -42.11 40.56
C LEU A 98 8.00 -42.41 39.06
N SER A 99 8.00 -43.68 38.64
CA SER A 99 7.75 -44.06 37.24
C SER A 99 6.28 -44.04 36.73
N PRO A 100 5.21 -44.13 37.54
CA PRO A 100 3.84 -44.12 37.01
C PRO A 100 3.33 -42.69 36.72
N VAL A 101 4.13 -41.66 37.02
CA VAL A 101 3.84 -40.26 36.69
C VAL A 101 4.12 -39.94 35.21
N MET A 102 4.92 -40.78 34.52
CA MET A 102 5.39 -40.52 33.16
C MET A 102 4.76 -41.40 32.07
N GLU A 103 4.10 -42.51 32.41
CA GLU A 103 3.29 -43.25 31.43
C GLU A 103 2.02 -42.46 31.10
N GLY A 104 1.96 -41.95 29.87
CA GLY A 104 0.73 -41.43 29.28
C GLY A 104 0.46 -39.93 29.41
N THR A 105 1.45 -39.07 29.68
CA THR A 105 1.25 -37.60 29.58
C THR A 105 0.65 -37.21 28.22
N PRO A 106 -0.18 -36.15 28.12
CA PRO A 106 -0.74 -35.72 26.84
C PRO A 106 0.35 -35.58 25.78
N ASP A 107 0.16 -36.26 24.65
CA ASP A 107 1.08 -36.14 23.51
C ASP A 107 0.85 -34.83 22.76
N ALA A 108 1.77 -34.49 21.85
CA ALA A 108 1.69 -33.23 21.11
C ALA A 108 0.43 -33.13 20.24
N THR A 109 -0.09 -34.27 19.74
CA THR A 109 -1.30 -34.31 18.90
C THR A 109 -2.53 -33.95 19.73
N ARG A 110 -2.66 -34.55 20.92
CA ARG A 110 -3.72 -34.24 21.87
C ARG A 110 -3.66 -32.79 22.32
N VAL A 111 -2.48 -32.31 22.72
CA VAL A 111 -2.31 -30.92 23.15
C VAL A 111 -2.68 -29.93 22.04
N ARG A 112 -2.29 -30.22 20.79
CA ARG A 112 -2.66 -29.41 19.63
C ARG A 112 -4.18 -29.41 19.39
N ALA A 113 -4.83 -30.57 19.47
CA ALA A 113 -6.27 -30.68 19.28
C ALA A 113 -7.04 -29.90 20.36
N ASP A 114 -6.63 -30.06 21.62
CA ASP A 114 -7.22 -29.36 22.76
C ASP A 114 -7.00 -27.84 22.65
N ALA A 115 -5.81 -27.40 22.22
CA ALA A 115 -5.52 -25.99 21.97
C ALA A 115 -6.40 -25.39 20.86
N LEU A 116 -6.61 -26.11 19.75
CA LEU A 116 -7.49 -25.65 18.66
C LEU A 116 -8.97 -25.60 19.07
N ALA A 117 -9.40 -26.55 19.90
CA ALA A 117 -10.80 -26.69 20.28
C ALA A 117 -11.21 -25.73 21.42
N HIS A 118 -10.28 -25.38 22.31
CA HIS A 118 -10.63 -24.75 23.57
C HIS A 118 -9.95 -23.40 23.83
N THR A 119 -8.90 -23.03 23.07
CA THR A 119 -8.35 -21.67 23.19
C THR A 119 -9.39 -20.66 22.70
N PRO A 120 -9.64 -19.57 23.46
CA PRO A 120 -10.59 -18.56 23.02
C PRO A 120 -10.12 -17.88 21.74
N VAL A 121 -11.07 -17.52 20.88
CA VAL A 121 -10.80 -16.74 19.66
C VAL A 121 -10.52 -15.29 20.08
N PRO A 122 -9.45 -14.65 19.58
CA PRO A 122 -9.18 -13.24 19.88
C PRO A 122 -10.30 -12.34 19.35
N THR A 123 -10.70 -11.36 20.14
CA THR A 123 -11.59 -10.30 19.64
C THR A 123 -10.82 -9.41 18.67
N HIS A 124 -11.37 -9.20 17.49
CA HIS A 124 -10.80 -8.33 16.45
C HIS A 124 -11.85 -7.36 15.96
N ASP A 125 -11.60 -6.07 16.17
CA ASP A 125 -12.33 -5.00 15.52
C ASP A 125 -11.52 -4.60 14.28
N GLY A 126 -11.96 -5.03 13.10
CA GLY A 126 -11.26 -4.78 11.83
C GLY A 126 -11.14 -3.29 11.47
N GLY A 127 -11.75 -2.40 12.25
CA GLY A 127 -11.67 -0.97 12.01
C GLY A 127 -12.29 -0.57 10.67
N PRO A 128 -11.93 0.60 10.12
CA PRO A 128 -12.61 1.16 8.96
C PRO A 128 -12.25 0.44 7.64
N TRP A 129 -11.08 -0.22 7.56
CA TRP A 129 -10.55 -0.67 6.28
C TRP A 129 -10.09 -2.12 6.24
N ASN A 130 -10.14 -2.91 7.32
CA ASN A 130 -9.93 -4.35 7.14
C ASN A 130 -11.18 -5.01 6.53
N HIS A 131 -10.96 -6.18 5.93
CA HIS A 131 -12.06 -7.05 5.52
C HIS A 131 -12.89 -7.51 6.72
N ASP A 132 -14.20 -7.69 6.50
CA ASP A 132 -15.06 -8.32 7.49
C ASP A 132 -14.86 -9.83 7.43
N GLY A 133 -14.29 -10.38 8.49
CA GLY A 133 -13.93 -11.79 8.56
C GLY A 133 -14.23 -12.38 9.93
N VAL A 134 -14.47 -13.69 9.95
CA VAL A 134 -14.55 -14.45 11.20
C VAL A 134 -13.24 -15.20 11.37
N LEU A 135 -12.55 -14.93 12.48
CA LEU A 135 -11.32 -15.62 12.83
C LEU A 135 -11.60 -17.08 13.17
N ILE A 136 -10.91 -17.98 12.46
CA ILE A 136 -11.00 -19.43 12.68
C ILE A 136 -9.61 -19.93 13.08
N ALA A 137 -9.55 -20.79 14.10
CA ALA A 137 -8.31 -21.46 14.48
C ALA A 137 -7.84 -22.38 13.33
N THR A 138 -6.64 -22.15 12.82
CA THR A 138 -6.08 -22.87 11.65
C THR A 138 -4.92 -23.78 12.03
N ASP A 139 -4.13 -23.38 13.02
CA ASP A 139 -2.94 -24.11 13.47
C ASP A 139 -2.74 -23.95 14.99
N ALA A 140 -2.11 -24.95 15.62
CA ALA A 140 -1.60 -24.82 16.97
C ALA A 140 -0.25 -25.53 17.09
N GLN A 141 0.72 -24.83 17.67
CA GLN A 141 2.10 -25.31 17.82
C GLN A 141 2.44 -25.46 19.29
N LEU A 142 2.79 -26.67 19.69
CA LEU A 142 3.36 -26.94 21.02
C LEU A 142 4.77 -26.34 21.09
N ARG A 143 4.99 -25.42 22.04
CA ARG A 143 6.28 -24.77 22.30
C ARG A 143 7.06 -25.47 23.40
N GLU A 144 6.38 -25.73 24.50
CA GLU A 144 6.97 -26.25 25.72
C GLU A 144 5.98 -27.14 26.47
N LYS A 145 6.50 -28.15 27.16
CA LYS A 145 5.72 -28.99 28.07
C LYS A 145 6.52 -29.21 29.35
N SER A 146 5.92 -28.95 30.50
CA SER A 146 6.53 -29.10 31.83
C SER A 146 5.60 -29.83 32.79
N THR A 147 6.18 -30.41 33.84
CA THR A 147 5.43 -31.00 34.95
C THR A 147 5.35 -29.97 36.07
N GLU A 148 4.13 -29.70 36.54
CA GLU A 148 3.85 -28.79 37.64
C GLU A 148 4.18 -29.46 38.98
N ALA A 149 4.47 -28.65 40.01
CA ALA A 149 4.77 -29.16 41.35
C ALA A 149 3.60 -29.96 41.98
N SER A 150 2.37 -29.68 41.53
CA SER A 150 1.15 -30.43 41.87
C SER A 150 1.07 -31.83 41.23
N GLY A 151 1.98 -32.15 40.31
CA GLY A 151 1.95 -33.37 39.51
C GLY A 151 1.16 -33.24 38.20
N GLY A 152 0.58 -32.07 37.91
CA GLY A 152 -0.07 -31.75 36.65
C GLY A 152 0.92 -31.58 35.49
N ILE A 153 0.40 -31.44 34.26
CA ILE A 153 1.18 -31.10 33.07
C ILE A 153 0.76 -29.73 32.56
N SER A 154 1.72 -28.84 32.37
CA SER A 154 1.53 -27.57 31.70
C SER A 154 2.10 -27.64 30.29
N ALA A 155 1.31 -27.21 29.30
CA ALA A 155 1.74 -27.15 27.91
C ALA A 155 1.52 -25.75 27.36
N ARG A 156 2.60 -25.12 26.90
CA ARG A 156 2.55 -23.82 26.24
C ARG A 156 2.40 -24.01 24.74
N THR A 157 1.35 -23.43 24.17
CA THR A 157 1.07 -23.49 22.73
C THR A 157 0.92 -22.10 22.14
N THR A 158 1.27 -21.93 20.87
CA THR A 158 0.85 -20.77 20.07
C THR A 158 -0.25 -21.23 19.12
N VAL A 159 -1.44 -20.63 19.22
CA VAL A 159 -2.57 -20.88 18.32
C VAL A 159 -2.64 -19.79 17.28
N THR A 160 -2.78 -20.18 16.01
CA THR A 160 -2.95 -19.25 14.88
C THR A 160 -4.41 -19.22 14.45
N TYR A 161 -4.95 -18.01 14.36
CA TYR A 161 -6.29 -17.74 13.85
C TYR A 161 -6.17 -16.96 12.54
N SER A 162 -7.07 -17.21 11.59
CA SER A 162 -7.13 -16.44 10.35
C SER A 162 -8.57 -16.28 9.87
N ASP A 163 -8.83 -15.17 9.20
CA ASP A 163 -10.03 -14.94 8.40
C ASP A 163 -9.72 -14.85 6.89
N GLY A 164 -8.47 -15.13 6.49
CA GLY A 164 -7.95 -14.98 5.13
C GLY A 164 -7.31 -13.62 4.83
N SER A 165 -7.66 -12.56 5.57
CA SER A 165 -7.11 -11.22 5.41
C SER A 165 -6.06 -10.84 6.46
N VAL A 166 -6.22 -11.38 7.66
CA VAL A 166 -5.29 -11.24 8.77
C VAL A 166 -5.03 -12.60 9.42
N GLU A 167 -3.91 -12.65 10.13
CA GLU A 167 -3.61 -13.75 11.03
C GLU A 167 -3.27 -13.23 12.42
N ALA A 168 -3.87 -13.86 13.42
CA ALA A 168 -3.60 -13.64 14.83
C ALA A 168 -2.80 -14.84 15.36
N SER A 169 -1.73 -14.58 16.10
CA SER A 169 -1.01 -15.58 16.88
C SER A 169 -1.23 -15.31 18.36
N TRP A 170 -1.73 -16.31 19.09
CA TRP A 170 -2.04 -16.16 20.50
C TRP A 170 -1.43 -17.29 21.33
N ASP A 171 -0.60 -16.93 22.30
CA ASP A 171 -0.01 -17.90 23.22
C ASP A 171 -1.00 -18.28 24.32
N ALA A 172 -1.16 -19.59 24.50
CA ALA A 172 -2.03 -20.21 25.50
C ALA A 172 -1.25 -21.22 26.35
N ILE A 173 -1.66 -21.36 27.61
CA ILE A 173 -1.13 -22.32 28.57
C ILE A 173 -2.27 -23.29 28.90
N LEU A 174 -2.10 -24.55 28.51
CA LEU A 174 -3.05 -25.62 28.79
C LEU A 174 -2.56 -26.39 30.01
N LEU A 175 -3.40 -26.43 31.05
CA LEU A 175 -3.12 -27.17 32.28
C LEU A 175 -3.91 -28.48 32.28
N TYR A 176 -3.20 -29.59 32.43
CA TYR A 176 -3.77 -30.93 32.48
C TYR A 176 -3.60 -31.53 33.87
N GLN A 177 -4.66 -32.17 34.34
CA GLN A 177 -4.64 -32.98 35.55
C GLN A 177 -4.96 -34.42 35.23
N ARG A 178 -4.54 -35.31 36.14
CA ARG A 178 -4.89 -36.72 36.03
C ARG A 178 -6.14 -37.00 36.86
N SER A 179 -7.19 -37.46 36.17
CA SER A 179 -8.47 -37.89 36.75
C SER A 179 -8.79 -39.30 36.27
N ASP A 180 -9.14 -40.21 37.18
CA ASP A 180 -9.50 -41.61 36.89
C ASP A 180 -8.54 -42.37 35.95
N GLY A 181 -7.24 -42.07 36.07
CA GLY A 181 -6.17 -42.71 35.30
C GLY A 181 -5.89 -42.07 33.94
N SER A 182 -6.74 -41.16 33.45
CA SER A 182 -6.56 -40.36 32.24
C SER A 182 -6.14 -38.93 32.54
N TRP A 183 -5.39 -38.32 31.62
CA TRP A 183 -5.18 -36.87 31.64
C TRP A 183 -6.42 -36.17 31.09
N GLU A 184 -6.83 -35.08 31.70
CA GLU A 184 -7.93 -34.22 31.30
C GLU A 184 -7.47 -32.77 31.32
N LEU A 185 -7.97 -31.97 30.38
CA LEU A 185 -7.72 -30.53 30.34
C LEU A 185 -8.51 -29.88 31.49
N GLU A 186 -7.79 -29.30 32.44
CA GLU A 186 -8.37 -28.62 33.61
C GLU A 186 -8.70 -27.16 33.27
N SER A 187 -7.76 -26.43 32.68
CA SER A 187 -7.94 -25.03 32.34
C SER A 187 -7.06 -24.58 31.17
N ILE A 188 -7.43 -23.45 30.58
CA ILE A 188 -6.63 -22.73 29.58
C ILE A 188 -6.50 -21.28 30.02
N ASP A 189 -5.26 -20.81 30.06
CA ASP A 189 -4.92 -19.41 30.32
C ASP A 189 -4.28 -18.77 29.09
N VAL A 190 -4.69 -17.54 28.75
CA VAL A 190 -4.13 -16.72 27.67
C VAL A 190 -3.55 -15.44 28.27
N PRO A 191 -2.26 -15.44 28.66
CA PRO A 191 -1.69 -14.40 29.53
C PRO A 191 -1.32 -13.09 28.81
N GLN A 192 -1.33 -13.05 27.48
CA GLN A 192 -0.91 -11.90 26.67
C GLN A 192 -1.96 -11.55 25.62
N ALA A 193 -1.84 -10.40 24.96
CA ALA A 193 -2.65 -10.09 23.79
C ALA A 193 -2.19 -10.90 22.57
N ALA A 194 -3.10 -11.17 21.64
CA ALA A 194 -2.74 -11.74 20.36
C ALA A 194 -1.83 -10.78 19.56
N SER A 195 -0.90 -11.34 18.80
CA SER A 195 -0.06 -10.61 17.85
C SER A 195 -0.61 -10.79 16.44
N TRP A 196 -0.67 -9.72 15.67
CA TRP A 196 -1.33 -9.71 14.37
C TRP A 196 -0.34 -9.52 13.22
N ARG A 197 -0.64 -10.14 12.08
CA ARG A 197 0.01 -9.88 10.79
C ARG A 197 -1.02 -9.83 9.66
N PRO A 198 -0.81 -8.99 8.62
CA PRO A 198 -1.69 -9.00 7.46
C PRO A 198 -1.35 -10.18 6.56
N THR A 199 -2.34 -10.71 5.86
CA THR A 199 -2.19 -11.64 4.73
C THR A 199 -2.75 -11.05 3.44
N SER A 200 -3.60 -10.03 3.54
CA SER A 200 -4.05 -9.19 2.43
C SER A 200 -3.95 -7.70 2.78
N GLY A 201 -4.15 -6.85 1.77
CA GLY A 201 -4.29 -5.41 1.93
C GLY A 201 -5.65 -5.03 2.56
N PRO A 202 -5.88 -3.72 2.75
CA PRO A 202 -7.18 -3.17 3.10
C PRO A 202 -8.31 -3.55 2.13
N ASP A 203 -9.53 -3.56 2.65
CA ASP A 203 -10.75 -3.71 1.87
C ASP A 203 -11.00 -2.45 1.03
N GLN A 204 -10.77 -2.60 -0.27
CA GLN A 204 -10.93 -1.51 -1.23
C GLN A 204 -12.36 -0.96 -1.29
N GLN A 205 -13.40 -1.77 -1.04
CA GLN A 205 -14.79 -1.29 -1.06
C GLN A 205 -15.05 -0.36 0.13
N LYS A 206 -14.58 -0.74 1.32
CA LYS A 206 -14.68 0.12 2.51
C LYS A 206 -13.86 1.40 2.37
N LEU A 207 -12.69 1.29 1.72
CA LEU A 207 -11.83 2.43 1.42
C LEU A 207 -12.53 3.42 0.48
N LEU A 208 -13.11 2.95 -0.62
CA LEU A 208 -13.89 3.78 -1.55
C LEU A 208 -15.16 4.35 -0.90
N ALA A 209 -15.82 3.60 -0.03
CA ALA A 209 -16.95 4.11 0.77
C ALA A 209 -16.54 5.24 1.72
N SER A 210 -15.25 5.36 2.06
CA SER A 210 -14.68 6.40 2.91
C SER A 210 -14.09 7.59 2.11
N LEU A 211 -14.36 7.68 0.80
CA LEU A 211 -13.71 8.63 -0.11
C LEU A 211 -13.84 10.09 0.34
N GLU A 212 -15.01 10.51 0.83
CA GLU A 212 -15.23 11.87 1.33
C GLU A 212 -14.22 12.23 2.44
N ALA A 213 -14.04 11.33 3.42
CA ALA A 213 -13.09 11.53 4.51
C ALA A 213 -11.63 11.53 4.04
N LEU A 214 -11.30 10.72 3.03
CA LEU A 214 -9.97 10.72 2.41
C LEU A 214 -9.68 12.04 1.70
N LEU A 215 -10.64 12.56 0.92
CA LEU A 215 -10.53 13.86 0.25
C LEU A 215 -10.41 15.01 1.25
N THR A 216 -11.22 15.01 2.33
CA THR A 216 -11.10 16.02 3.39
C THR A 216 -9.71 16.00 4.05
N ARG A 217 -9.17 14.80 4.30
CA ARG A 217 -7.83 14.67 4.91
C ARG A 217 -6.72 15.08 3.94
N ALA A 218 -6.89 14.82 2.64
CA ALA A 218 -5.97 15.27 1.59
C ALA A 218 -5.97 16.81 1.48
N GLU A 219 -7.15 17.43 1.48
CA GLU A 219 -7.33 18.89 1.47
C GLU A 219 -6.59 19.54 2.65
N ALA A 220 -6.77 19.04 3.88
CA ALA A 220 -6.09 19.59 5.04
C ALA A 220 -4.55 19.56 4.94
N ARG A 221 -3.99 18.70 4.08
CA ARG A 221 -2.55 18.68 3.75
C ARG A 221 -2.20 19.71 2.67
N LEU A 222 -3.12 20.01 1.74
CA LEU A 222 -2.98 21.11 0.78
C LEU A 222 -3.10 22.48 1.46
N ASP A 223 -4.09 22.69 2.33
CA ASP A 223 -4.39 23.97 3.00
C ASP A 223 -3.23 24.51 3.86
N SER A 224 -2.29 23.64 4.25
CA SER A 224 -1.00 24.07 4.82
C SER A 224 -0.16 24.94 3.86
N ARG A 225 -0.64 25.17 2.63
CA ARG A 225 -0.08 26.03 1.57
C ARG A 225 -0.91 27.30 1.28
N GLY A 226 -2.04 27.52 1.97
CA GLY A 226 -2.75 28.80 2.06
C GLY A 226 -3.75 29.11 0.93
N ASP A 227 -4.95 28.53 0.99
CA ASP A 227 -6.05 28.89 0.07
C ASP A 227 -7.43 28.73 0.74
N ASP A 228 -7.87 29.77 1.46
CA ASP A 228 -9.04 29.73 2.36
C ASP A 228 -10.38 30.06 1.64
N GLY A 229 -10.43 30.03 0.31
CA GLY A 229 -11.57 30.54 -0.47
C GLY A 229 -12.22 29.59 -1.49
N GLU A 230 -11.57 28.48 -1.83
CA GLU A 230 -12.05 27.58 -2.89
C GLU A 230 -13.01 26.50 -2.38
N GLU A 231 -13.83 25.95 -3.29
CA GLU A 231 -14.66 24.79 -2.99
C GLU A 231 -13.77 23.58 -2.63
N SER A 232 -14.14 22.85 -1.56
CA SER A 232 -13.33 21.72 -1.07
C SER A 232 -13.33 20.54 -2.04
N LEU A 233 -12.25 19.76 -2.05
CA LEU A 233 -12.13 18.51 -2.80
C LEU A 233 -13.29 17.56 -2.55
N ALA A 234 -13.76 17.44 -1.30
CA ALA A 234 -14.90 16.60 -0.95
C ALA A 234 -16.20 17.04 -1.67
N ASN A 235 -16.39 18.34 -1.86
CA ASN A 235 -17.55 18.86 -2.59
C ASN A 235 -17.35 18.75 -4.11
N LEU A 236 -16.17 19.11 -4.61
CA LEU A 236 -15.83 19.02 -6.03
C LEU A 236 -16.01 17.59 -6.56
N TYR A 237 -15.56 16.58 -5.81
CA TYR A 237 -15.64 15.17 -6.17
C TYR A 237 -16.85 14.42 -5.57
N ARG A 238 -17.85 15.14 -5.07
CA ARG A 238 -19.10 14.51 -4.64
C ARG A 238 -19.72 13.74 -5.82
N ASP A 239 -20.16 12.51 -5.54
CA ASP A 239 -20.77 11.61 -6.52
C ASP A 239 -19.88 11.31 -7.74
N CYS A 240 -18.56 11.46 -7.62
CA CYS A 240 -17.62 11.08 -8.67
C CYS A 240 -17.55 9.55 -8.86
N GLU A 241 -17.08 9.14 -10.03
CA GLU A 241 -16.64 7.76 -10.24
C GLU A 241 -15.27 7.60 -9.60
N ALA A 242 -15.12 6.60 -8.72
CA ALA A 242 -13.87 6.34 -8.01
C ALA A 242 -13.46 4.88 -8.11
N SER A 243 -12.18 4.64 -8.34
CA SER A 243 -11.62 3.29 -8.42
C SER A 243 -10.17 3.25 -7.92
N VAL A 244 -9.77 2.11 -7.36
CA VAL A 244 -8.36 1.84 -7.04
C VAL A 244 -7.65 1.45 -8.34
N THR A 245 -6.64 2.22 -8.73
CA THR A 245 -5.88 2.02 -9.98
C THR A 245 -4.51 1.40 -9.75
N ASN A 246 -3.99 1.48 -8.53
CA ASN A 246 -2.75 0.85 -8.10
C ASN A 246 -2.89 0.35 -6.65
N ASP A 247 -2.28 -0.80 -6.35
CA ASP A 247 -2.27 -1.46 -5.04
C ASP A 247 -0.94 -2.23 -4.89
N GLU A 248 -0.10 -1.76 -3.98
CA GLU A 248 1.24 -2.28 -3.73
C GLU A 248 1.38 -2.72 -2.26
N LEU A 249 0.83 -3.91 -1.97
CA LEU A 249 0.98 -4.57 -0.68
C LEU A 249 2.39 -5.15 -0.46
N ASP A 250 3.04 -4.73 0.62
CA ASP A 250 4.20 -5.38 1.22
C ASP A 250 3.84 -5.94 2.61
N VAL A 251 3.51 -7.22 2.64
CA VAL A 251 3.16 -7.95 3.87
C VAL A 251 4.30 -7.95 4.89
N ALA A 252 5.55 -8.08 4.44
CA ALA A 252 6.70 -8.15 5.33
C ALA A 252 6.99 -6.78 5.98
N ALA A 253 6.88 -5.71 5.20
CA ALA A 253 6.99 -4.35 5.70
C ALA A 253 5.72 -3.86 6.43
N ARG A 254 4.60 -4.60 6.30
CA ARG A 254 3.28 -4.24 6.84
C ARG A 254 2.81 -2.88 6.31
N LEU A 255 3.01 -2.69 5.01
CA LEU A 255 2.81 -1.45 4.31
C LEU A 255 1.97 -1.73 3.07
N ASP A 256 1.02 -0.85 2.80
CA ASP A 256 0.24 -0.87 1.57
C ASP A 256 0.21 0.53 0.98
N LYS A 257 0.51 0.63 -0.32
CA LYS A 257 0.44 1.88 -1.07
C LYS A 257 -0.60 1.75 -2.17
N MET A 258 -1.57 2.64 -2.16
CA MET A 258 -2.67 2.62 -3.12
C MET A 258 -2.81 3.95 -3.85
N THR A 259 -3.33 3.89 -5.06
CA THR A 259 -3.81 5.07 -5.79
C THR A 259 -5.30 4.93 -6.06
N VAL A 260 -6.09 5.90 -5.60
CA VAL A 260 -7.51 6.02 -5.93
C VAL A 260 -7.67 7.11 -6.96
N ARG A 261 -8.16 6.76 -8.16
CA ARG A 261 -8.53 7.74 -9.17
C ARG A 261 -9.99 8.13 -9.00
N CYS A 262 -10.24 9.43 -8.90
CA CYS A 262 -11.56 10.02 -8.87
C CYS A 262 -11.77 10.77 -10.18
N SER A 263 -12.90 10.56 -10.85
CA SER A 263 -13.27 11.23 -12.09
C SER A 263 -14.71 11.71 -12.02
N LYS A 264 -14.93 12.98 -12.37
CA LYS A 264 -16.25 13.59 -12.40
C LYS A 264 -16.43 14.33 -13.72
N GLN A 265 -17.43 13.94 -14.48
CA GLN A 265 -17.79 14.64 -15.70
C GLN A 265 -18.72 15.82 -15.39
N GLU A 266 -18.41 16.99 -15.94
CA GLU A 266 -19.14 18.24 -15.75
C GLU A 266 -19.47 18.84 -17.12
N GLY A 267 -20.43 18.20 -17.82
CA GLY A 267 -20.80 18.57 -19.18
C GLY A 267 -19.66 18.33 -20.17
N PHE A 268 -19.08 19.43 -20.67
CA PHE A 268 -17.95 19.43 -21.61
C PHE A 268 -16.58 19.60 -20.93
N ALA A 269 -16.56 19.62 -19.60
CA ALA A 269 -15.36 19.55 -18.81
C ALA A 269 -15.38 18.29 -17.93
N SER A 270 -14.26 18.00 -17.29
CA SER A 270 -14.09 16.90 -16.36
C SER A 270 -13.12 17.29 -15.26
N ARG A 271 -13.31 16.75 -14.07
CA ARG A 271 -12.36 16.86 -12.96
C ARG A 271 -11.80 15.48 -12.69
N ASN A 272 -10.48 15.40 -12.58
CA ASN A 272 -9.78 14.16 -12.27
C ASN A 272 -8.76 14.42 -11.18
N CYS A 273 -8.71 13.54 -10.19
CA CYS A 273 -7.63 13.54 -9.21
C CYS A 273 -7.19 12.13 -8.87
N ASP A 274 -5.92 12.01 -8.50
CA ASP A 274 -5.38 10.81 -7.91
C ASP A 274 -5.05 11.05 -6.45
N LEU A 275 -5.66 10.25 -5.58
CA LEU A 275 -5.29 10.16 -4.17
C LEU A 275 -4.23 9.08 -4.01
N SER A 276 -3.05 9.46 -3.54
CA SER A 276 -2.01 8.51 -3.14
C SER A 276 -2.11 8.24 -1.65
N LEU A 277 -2.35 6.99 -1.28
CA LEU A 277 -2.57 6.54 0.08
C LEU A 277 -1.42 5.66 0.55
N THR A 278 -0.97 5.85 1.79
CA THR A 278 -0.01 4.94 2.44
C THR A 278 -0.61 4.45 3.75
N LEU A 279 -0.90 3.15 3.81
CA LEU A 279 -1.46 2.49 4.98
C LEU A 279 -0.41 1.59 5.64
N ARG A 280 -0.42 1.52 6.98
CA ARG A 280 0.42 0.60 7.75
C ARG A 280 -0.44 -0.30 8.62
N PHE A 281 -0.07 -1.57 8.67
CA PHE A 281 -0.74 -2.53 9.53
C PHE A 281 -0.15 -2.51 10.94
N VAL A 282 -1.03 -2.29 11.93
CA VAL A 282 -0.65 -2.20 13.34
C VAL A 282 -0.75 -3.57 13.99
N THR A 283 0.39 -4.17 14.36
CA THR A 283 0.44 -5.56 14.87
C THR A 283 -0.17 -5.77 16.25
N ALA A 284 -0.44 -4.69 16.99
CA ALA A 284 -1.07 -4.77 18.31
C ALA A 284 -2.60 -4.88 18.23
N SER A 285 -3.21 -4.22 17.23
CA SER A 285 -4.67 -4.21 17.01
C SER A 285 -5.11 -5.09 15.85
N GLY A 286 -4.20 -5.38 14.91
CA GLY A 286 -4.50 -6.09 13.68
C GLY A 286 -5.23 -5.26 12.65
N VAL A 287 -5.06 -3.93 12.65
CA VAL A 287 -5.82 -2.99 11.79
C VAL A 287 -4.90 -2.23 10.85
N TRP A 288 -5.37 -1.95 9.63
CA TRP A 288 -4.76 -1.02 8.71
C TRP A 288 -5.05 0.44 9.10
N GLU A 289 -4.00 1.25 9.25
CA GLU A 289 -4.11 2.68 9.54
C GLU A 289 -3.53 3.53 8.42
N LEU A 290 -4.23 4.61 8.05
CA LEU A 290 -3.79 5.57 7.04
C LEU A 290 -2.74 6.50 7.65
N THR A 291 -1.50 6.28 7.25
CA THR A 291 -0.35 7.05 7.73
C THR A 291 -0.08 8.29 6.90
N ASP A 292 -0.37 8.23 5.60
CA ASP A 292 -0.24 9.38 4.70
C ASP A 292 -1.28 9.36 3.59
N VAL A 293 -1.68 10.57 3.18
CA VAL A 293 -2.54 10.81 2.03
C VAL A 293 -2.08 12.09 1.35
N SER A 294 -1.93 12.02 0.03
CA SER A 294 -1.70 13.17 -0.82
C SER A 294 -2.60 13.10 -2.05
N VAL A 295 -2.74 14.22 -2.73
CA VAL A 295 -3.51 14.34 -3.96
C VAL A 295 -2.59 14.85 -5.07
N SER A 296 -2.87 14.45 -6.31
CA SER A 296 -2.17 14.94 -7.51
C SER A 296 -2.26 16.46 -7.63
N ASP A 297 -1.24 17.06 -8.25
CA ASP A 297 -1.32 18.47 -8.67
C ASP A 297 -2.51 18.67 -9.63
N GLY A 298 -3.08 19.88 -9.63
CA GLY A 298 -4.24 20.20 -10.46
C GLY A 298 -5.54 19.50 -10.04
N ALA A 299 -5.62 18.90 -8.86
CA ALA A 299 -6.83 18.20 -8.41
C ALA A 299 -8.09 19.06 -8.34
N LYS A 300 -7.94 20.39 -8.22
CA LYS A 300 -9.03 21.37 -8.27
C LYS A 300 -9.22 22.00 -9.66
N GLU A 301 -8.43 21.64 -10.65
CA GLU A 301 -8.52 22.20 -12.00
C GLU A 301 -9.58 21.45 -12.84
N LEU A 302 -10.13 22.15 -13.83
CA LEU A 302 -10.99 21.56 -14.85
C LEU A 302 -10.14 21.08 -16.03
N GLY A 303 -10.34 19.83 -16.42
CA GLY A 303 -9.84 19.26 -17.66
C GLY A 303 -10.88 19.38 -18.77
N TYR A 304 -10.45 19.86 -19.93
CA TYR A 304 -11.31 20.11 -21.09
C TYR A 304 -11.14 19.10 -22.23
N GLU A 305 -10.56 17.94 -21.92
CA GLU A 305 -10.40 16.83 -22.87
C GLU A 305 -11.72 16.40 -23.57
N PRO A 306 -12.91 16.48 -22.92
CA PRO A 306 -14.17 16.19 -23.60
C PRO A 306 -14.50 17.10 -24.80
N LEU A 307 -13.84 18.26 -24.95
CA LEU A 307 -13.98 19.11 -26.14
C LEU A 307 -13.32 18.53 -27.39
N LYS A 308 -12.22 17.78 -27.22
CA LYS A 308 -11.45 17.24 -28.35
C LYS A 308 -12.27 16.28 -29.22
N GLY A 309 -11.98 16.29 -30.51
CA GLY A 309 -12.61 15.45 -31.51
C GLY A 309 -13.43 16.24 -32.52
N SER A 310 -14.17 15.51 -33.34
CA SER A 310 -14.93 16.07 -34.45
C SER A 310 -16.36 16.42 -34.06
N TRP A 311 -16.86 17.51 -34.63
CA TRP A 311 -18.23 17.97 -34.44
C TRP A 311 -18.86 18.34 -35.78
N SER A 312 -20.17 18.11 -35.86
CA SER A 312 -21.01 18.53 -36.97
C SER A 312 -22.01 19.56 -36.50
N GLY A 313 -22.08 20.69 -37.20
CA GLY A 313 -23.01 21.78 -36.98
C GLY A 313 -24.17 21.73 -37.97
N SER A 314 -25.40 21.68 -37.44
CA SER A 314 -26.62 21.91 -38.21
C SER A 314 -27.01 23.37 -38.12
N PHE A 315 -27.23 24.00 -39.28
CA PHE A 315 -27.62 25.42 -39.33
C PHE A 315 -28.93 25.67 -38.58
N ARG A 316 -28.95 26.77 -37.82
CA ARG A 316 -30.08 27.21 -37.01
C ARG A 316 -30.69 28.50 -37.55
N THR A 317 -29.87 29.53 -37.70
CA THR A 317 -30.29 30.85 -38.18
C THR A 317 -29.11 31.64 -38.72
N GLN A 318 -29.40 32.72 -39.45
CA GLN A 318 -28.45 33.75 -39.84
C GLN A 318 -28.94 35.12 -39.39
N SER A 319 -28.03 35.95 -38.90
CA SER A 319 -28.20 37.40 -38.73
C SER A 319 -27.36 38.14 -39.78
N SER A 320 -27.91 39.21 -40.34
CA SER A 320 -27.24 40.04 -41.35
C SER A 320 -27.72 41.48 -41.27
N SER A 321 -26.89 42.44 -41.69
CA SER A 321 -27.22 43.88 -41.80
C SER A 321 -28.29 44.18 -42.84
N GLY A 322 -28.55 43.25 -43.76
CA GLY A 322 -29.59 43.33 -44.79
C GLY A 322 -30.26 41.98 -44.99
N HIS A 323 -30.52 41.62 -46.24
CA HIS A 323 -31.07 40.31 -46.59
C HIS A 323 -30.09 39.16 -46.37
N LYS A 324 -30.65 37.96 -46.19
CA LYS A 324 -29.89 36.76 -45.82
C LYS A 324 -29.27 36.06 -47.04
N CYS A 325 -28.11 35.47 -46.86
CA CYS A 325 -27.51 34.49 -47.78
C CYS A 325 -27.39 33.14 -47.06
N LEU A 326 -28.35 32.24 -47.25
CA LEU A 326 -28.48 31.02 -46.45
C LEU A 326 -27.62 29.84 -46.97
N SER A 327 -26.47 30.12 -47.58
CA SER A 327 -25.57 29.11 -48.15
C SER A 327 -25.01 28.16 -47.09
N GLY A 328 -24.75 28.67 -45.88
CA GLY A 328 -24.36 27.88 -44.72
C GLY A 328 -25.41 26.84 -44.28
N ARG A 329 -26.68 26.99 -44.69
CA ARG A 329 -27.74 26.03 -44.35
C ARG A 329 -27.52 24.66 -44.96
N ASP A 330 -27.19 24.63 -46.24
CA ASP A 330 -27.09 23.39 -46.99
C ASP A 330 -25.66 22.80 -46.88
N ALA A 331 -24.64 23.66 -46.72
CA ALA A 331 -23.26 23.24 -46.48
C ALA A 331 -23.04 22.69 -45.05
N GLY A 332 -23.72 23.27 -44.06
CA GLY A 332 -23.50 22.99 -42.64
C GLY A 332 -22.14 23.49 -42.15
N LEU A 333 -21.76 23.05 -40.95
CA LEU A 333 -20.44 23.28 -40.36
C LEU A 333 -19.83 21.94 -39.96
N ARG A 334 -18.53 21.77 -40.16
CA ARG A 334 -17.76 20.71 -39.50
C ARG A 334 -16.57 21.34 -38.81
N LEU A 335 -16.22 20.83 -37.64
CA LEU A 335 -15.03 21.29 -36.93
C LEU A 335 -14.33 20.10 -36.26
N SER A 336 -13.02 20.18 -36.15
CA SER A 336 -12.19 19.29 -35.33
C SER A 336 -11.49 20.14 -34.29
N ILE A 337 -11.61 19.78 -33.01
CA ILE A 337 -10.78 20.34 -31.94
C ILE A 337 -9.67 19.32 -31.69
N ASP A 338 -8.46 19.68 -32.08
CA ASP A 338 -7.31 18.78 -32.08
C ASP A 338 -6.48 18.97 -30.82
N GLU A 339 -6.39 20.21 -30.33
CA GLU A 339 -5.62 20.57 -29.16
C GLU A 339 -6.47 21.34 -28.15
N VAL A 340 -6.23 21.03 -26.87
CA VAL A 340 -6.75 21.79 -25.73
C VAL A 340 -5.59 21.93 -24.76
N ALA A 341 -5.27 23.16 -24.38
CA ALA A 341 -4.15 23.48 -23.51
C ALA A 341 -4.60 24.46 -22.43
N ALA A 342 -4.35 24.12 -21.18
CA ALA A 342 -4.52 25.02 -20.04
C ALA A 342 -3.13 25.43 -19.53
N SER A 343 -2.93 26.74 -19.32
CA SER A 343 -1.69 27.28 -18.78
C SER A 343 -2.03 28.44 -17.83
N GLY A 344 -1.94 28.19 -16.52
CA GLY A 344 -2.44 29.12 -15.51
C GLY A 344 -3.95 29.34 -15.71
N ASP A 345 -4.37 30.60 -15.71
CA ASP A 345 -5.79 30.96 -15.82
C ASP A 345 -6.31 30.94 -17.28
N THR A 346 -5.45 30.66 -18.27
CA THR A 346 -5.84 30.67 -19.68
C THR A 346 -6.02 29.25 -20.22
N THR A 347 -7.20 28.99 -20.78
CA THR A 347 -7.48 27.77 -21.56
C THR A 347 -7.61 28.13 -23.03
N MET A 348 -6.86 27.43 -23.88
CA MET A 348 -6.91 27.57 -25.33
C MET A 348 -7.32 26.27 -26.00
N ILE A 349 -7.97 26.40 -27.15
CA ILE A 349 -8.27 25.30 -28.08
C ILE A 349 -7.71 25.63 -29.45
N ALA A 350 -7.34 24.60 -30.21
CA ALA A 350 -6.96 24.75 -31.60
C ALA A 350 -7.54 23.61 -32.44
N GLY A 351 -7.78 23.91 -33.71
CA GLY A 351 -8.47 22.99 -34.58
C GLY A 351 -8.65 23.48 -36.01
N THR A 352 -9.53 22.80 -36.73
CA THR A 352 -9.88 23.13 -38.11
C THR A 352 -11.39 23.18 -38.29
N LEU A 353 -11.86 24.00 -39.23
CA LEU A 353 -13.27 24.08 -39.59
C LEU A 353 -13.48 23.99 -41.11
N ASP A 354 -14.59 23.35 -41.50
CA ASP A 354 -15.17 23.41 -42.83
C ASP A 354 -16.52 24.12 -42.74
N GLY A 355 -16.85 24.93 -43.75
CA GLY A 355 -18.10 25.69 -43.79
C GLY A 355 -18.21 26.57 -45.02
N VAL A 356 -18.98 27.65 -44.92
CA VAL A 356 -19.10 28.67 -45.96
C VAL A 356 -18.88 30.05 -45.35
N ALA A 357 -18.09 30.89 -46.02
CA ALA A 357 -17.97 32.31 -45.72
C ALA A 357 -18.64 33.14 -46.82
N HIS A 358 -19.25 34.25 -46.42
CA HIS A 358 -19.95 35.16 -47.32
C HIS A 358 -19.08 36.38 -47.63
N PHE A 359 -18.37 36.35 -48.77
CA PHE A 359 -17.50 37.45 -49.21
C PHE A 359 -18.17 38.31 -50.30
N HIS A 360 -19.34 38.85 -49.98
CA HIS A 360 -20.10 39.70 -50.89
C HIS A 360 -20.96 40.72 -50.12
N PRO A 361 -21.42 41.81 -50.76
CA PRO A 361 -22.42 42.72 -50.21
C PRO A 361 -23.77 42.04 -49.95
N GLU A 362 -24.63 42.65 -49.13
CA GLU A 362 -25.97 42.12 -48.86
C GLU A 362 -26.80 41.94 -50.14
N PRO A 363 -27.41 40.77 -50.38
CA PRO A 363 -28.22 40.57 -51.57
C PRO A 363 -29.49 41.44 -51.54
N GLU A 364 -30.10 41.68 -52.71
CA GLU A 364 -31.34 42.49 -52.80
C GLU A 364 -32.57 41.79 -52.18
N ARG A 365 -32.48 40.49 -51.94
CA ARG A 365 -33.49 39.65 -51.30
C ARG A 365 -32.83 38.42 -50.69
N ASP A 366 -33.51 37.76 -49.76
CA ASP A 366 -33.00 36.52 -49.17
C ASP A 366 -32.69 35.49 -50.26
N SER A 367 -31.49 34.92 -50.21
CA SER A 367 -30.98 33.94 -51.16
C SER A 367 -30.52 32.65 -50.46
N THR A 368 -30.44 31.57 -51.23
CA THR A 368 -29.85 30.29 -50.78
C THR A 368 -28.35 30.19 -51.07
N GLY A 369 -27.82 31.14 -51.82
CA GLY A 369 -26.41 31.29 -52.13
C GLY A 369 -26.20 32.49 -53.05
N CYS A 370 -24.99 33.02 -53.05
CA CYS A 370 -24.61 34.20 -53.82
C CYS A 370 -23.24 34.02 -54.47
N ASP A 371 -23.03 34.70 -55.59
CA ASP A 371 -21.69 34.86 -56.14
C ASP A 371 -20.83 35.61 -55.12
N GLY A 372 -19.78 34.97 -54.61
CA GLY A 372 -18.94 35.47 -53.50
C GLY A 372 -18.99 34.58 -52.26
N ASP A 373 -19.95 33.65 -52.18
CA ASP A 373 -19.86 32.56 -51.20
C ASP A 373 -18.61 31.72 -51.47
N SER A 374 -17.91 31.35 -50.41
CA SER A 374 -16.67 30.58 -50.48
C SER A 374 -16.70 29.42 -49.52
N ALA A 375 -16.41 28.22 -50.03
CA ALA A 375 -16.17 27.07 -49.18
C ALA A 375 -14.92 27.30 -48.34
N LEU A 376 -15.05 27.06 -47.04
CA LEU A 376 -13.95 26.93 -46.10
C LEU A 376 -13.60 25.45 -46.01
N GLU A 377 -12.34 25.11 -46.23
CA GLU A 377 -11.84 23.74 -46.19
C GLU A 377 -10.65 23.68 -45.24
N SER A 378 -10.82 22.98 -44.12
CA SER A 378 -9.79 22.81 -43.09
C SER A 378 -9.15 24.14 -42.64
N LEU A 379 -9.97 25.19 -42.51
CA LEU A 379 -9.50 26.49 -42.03
C LEU A 379 -9.09 26.36 -40.56
N ALA A 380 -7.82 26.62 -40.28
CA ALA A 380 -7.30 26.56 -38.92
C ALA A 380 -7.90 27.67 -38.04
N PHE A 381 -8.18 27.34 -36.77
CA PHE A 381 -8.59 28.29 -35.76
C PHE A 381 -7.86 28.07 -34.43
N THR A 382 -7.74 29.14 -33.66
CA THR A 382 -7.31 29.12 -32.25
C THR A 382 -8.31 29.89 -31.42
N GLY A 383 -8.82 29.29 -30.34
CA GLY A 383 -9.81 29.89 -29.45
C GLY A 383 -9.31 30.03 -28.03
N THR A 384 -9.69 31.13 -27.38
CA THR A 384 -9.38 31.39 -25.97
C THR A 384 -10.66 31.39 -25.16
N LEU A 385 -10.67 30.62 -24.06
CA LEU A 385 -11.79 30.57 -23.12
C LEU A 385 -12.01 31.95 -22.51
N GLN A 386 -13.27 32.39 -22.49
CA GLN A 386 -13.67 33.66 -21.91
C GLN A 386 -14.03 33.49 -20.43
N ASP A 387 -13.56 34.43 -19.60
CA ASP A 387 -13.89 34.46 -18.19
C ASP A 387 -15.32 34.97 -17.93
N GLY A 388 -15.99 34.38 -16.94
CA GLY A 388 -17.28 34.87 -16.45
C GLY A 388 -18.46 34.64 -17.39
N SER A 389 -18.33 33.78 -18.40
CA SER A 389 -19.44 33.36 -19.25
C SER A 389 -20.33 32.32 -18.59
N ASP A 390 -21.61 32.28 -18.98
CA ASP A 390 -22.50 31.16 -18.68
C ASP A 390 -22.14 29.98 -19.59
N GLY A 391 -21.39 29.01 -19.06
CA GLY A 391 -20.80 27.90 -19.83
C GLY A 391 -19.39 28.20 -20.36
N LEU A 392 -18.89 27.33 -21.25
CA LEU A 392 -17.56 27.46 -21.85
C LEU A 392 -17.65 28.18 -23.18
N VAL A 393 -17.20 29.44 -23.25
CA VAL A 393 -17.24 30.26 -24.47
C VAL A 393 -15.81 30.48 -24.97
N PHE A 394 -15.57 30.13 -26.23
CA PHE A 394 -14.30 30.36 -26.92
C PHE A 394 -14.51 31.32 -28.07
N ASP A 395 -13.91 32.51 -27.98
CA ASP A 395 -13.76 33.40 -29.13
C ASP A 395 -12.53 32.94 -29.90
N CYS A 396 -12.74 32.53 -31.14
CA CYS A 396 -11.74 31.89 -32.00
C CYS A 396 -11.34 32.81 -33.15
N GLU A 397 -10.03 32.92 -33.31
CA GLU A 397 -9.39 33.61 -34.41
C GLU A 397 -9.12 32.62 -35.55
N THR A 398 -9.32 33.07 -36.78
CA THR A 398 -8.93 32.34 -37.99
C THR A 398 -8.04 33.23 -38.84
N ALA A 399 -7.32 32.66 -39.81
CA ALA A 399 -6.53 33.47 -40.73
C ALA A 399 -7.44 34.32 -41.63
N ASP A 400 -7.14 35.62 -41.75
CA ASP A 400 -7.85 36.51 -42.67
C ASP A 400 -7.66 36.08 -44.14
N ASP A 401 -8.73 36.20 -44.93
CA ASP A 401 -8.70 36.06 -46.38
C ASP A 401 -8.60 37.47 -47.00
N VAL A 402 -7.96 37.59 -48.17
CA VAL A 402 -7.92 38.87 -48.91
C VAL A 402 -9.33 39.38 -49.27
N ARG A 403 -10.31 38.48 -49.31
CA ARG A 403 -11.72 38.76 -49.59
C ARG A 403 -12.50 39.21 -48.35
N GLY A 404 -11.97 39.05 -47.14
CA GLY A 404 -12.67 39.37 -45.91
C GLY A 404 -12.17 38.57 -44.70
N SER A 405 -12.72 38.84 -43.53
CA SER A 405 -12.36 38.10 -42.32
C SER A 405 -13.41 37.06 -41.96
N VAL A 406 -12.94 35.99 -41.30
CA VAL A 406 -13.78 34.96 -40.70
C VAL A 406 -13.43 34.88 -39.22
N SER A 407 -14.43 34.89 -38.35
CA SER A 407 -14.25 34.56 -36.94
C SER A 407 -15.25 33.51 -36.50
N LEU A 408 -14.85 32.72 -35.51
CA LEU A 408 -15.65 31.62 -34.99
C LEU A 408 -15.85 31.85 -33.50
N ARG A 409 -17.06 31.65 -33.01
CA ARG A 409 -17.34 31.58 -31.58
C ARG A 409 -17.94 30.24 -31.26
N LEU A 410 -17.36 29.53 -30.30
CA LEU A 410 -17.84 28.24 -29.83
C LEU A 410 -18.39 28.37 -28.42
N GLU A 411 -19.56 27.80 -28.17
CA GLU A 411 -20.18 27.81 -26.84
C GLU A 411 -20.56 26.37 -26.47
N PHE A 412 -20.13 25.93 -25.28
CA PHE A 412 -20.36 24.59 -24.76
C PHE A 412 -20.96 24.65 -23.35
N GLY A 413 -22.19 24.17 -23.23
CA GLY A 413 -23.00 24.20 -22.02
C GLY A 413 -23.46 25.61 -21.65
N ASN A 414 -24.48 25.70 -20.79
CA ASN A 414 -24.86 26.88 -20.02
C ASN A 414 -25.72 26.42 -18.83
N ALA A 415 -26.08 27.34 -17.92
CA ALA A 415 -26.83 27.05 -16.70
C ALA A 415 -28.20 26.42 -16.96
N GLN A 416 -28.82 26.67 -18.12
CA GLN A 416 -30.13 26.08 -18.46
C GLN A 416 -30.02 24.76 -19.21
N ASN A 417 -28.96 24.60 -20.02
CA ASN A 417 -28.70 23.38 -20.78
C ASN A 417 -27.19 23.07 -20.82
N PRO A 418 -26.67 22.32 -19.83
CA PRO A 418 -25.27 21.92 -19.74
C PRO A 418 -24.76 21.07 -20.92
N SER A 419 -25.68 20.53 -21.74
CA SER A 419 -25.38 19.69 -22.89
C SER A 419 -25.47 20.41 -24.24
N ALA A 420 -25.87 21.69 -24.25
CA ALA A 420 -25.94 22.47 -25.49
C ALA A 420 -24.54 22.74 -26.03
N ALA A 421 -24.35 22.63 -27.34
CA ALA A 421 -23.14 23.08 -28.00
C ALA A 421 -23.54 23.87 -29.25
N THR A 422 -22.96 25.05 -29.44
CA THR A 422 -23.28 25.94 -30.56
C THR A 422 -22.02 26.57 -31.13
N ALA A 423 -22.08 26.89 -32.42
CA ALA A 423 -21.06 27.67 -33.10
C ALA A 423 -21.70 28.86 -33.80
N THR A 424 -21.05 30.01 -33.74
CA THR A 424 -21.39 31.18 -34.54
C THR A 424 -20.21 31.48 -35.46
N LEU A 425 -20.42 31.31 -36.76
CA LEU A 425 -19.45 31.65 -37.78
C LEU A 425 -19.79 33.04 -38.32
N VAL A 426 -18.85 33.97 -38.20
CA VAL A 426 -19.02 35.35 -38.67
C VAL A 426 -18.12 35.56 -39.86
N SER A 427 -18.69 36.00 -40.98
CA SER A 427 -17.92 36.47 -42.13
C SER A 427 -18.16 37.96 -42.36
N THR A 428 -17.08 38.70 -42.58
CA THR A 428 -17.16 40.11 -42.95
C THR A 428 -16.52 40.37 -44.30
N HIS A 429 -17.08 41.32 -45.06
CA HIS A 429 -16.59 41.69 -46.37
C HIS A 429 -16.65 43.20 -46.55
N ASP A 430 -15.49 43.81 -46.80
CA ASP A 430 -15.38 45.22 -47.11
C ASP A 430 -15.54 45.47 -48.61
N TYR A 431 -16.44 46.39 -48.96
CA TYR A 431 -16.70 46.77 -50.34
C TYR A 431 -16.85 48.29 -50.50
N GLN A 432 -16.59 48.78 -51.71
CA GLN A 432 -16.83 50.18 -52.06
C GLN A 432 -18.26 50.35 -52.55
N ASP A 433 -18.95 51.32 -51.97
CA ASP A 433 -20.26 51.78 -52.40
C ASP A 433 -20.17 53.26 -52.80
N SER A 434 -21.19 53.79 -53.45
CA SER A 434 -21.21 55.17 -53.94
C SER A 434 -22.55 55.84 -53.65
N PHE A 435 -22.51 56.94 -52.90
CA PHE A 435 -23.66 57.82 -52.70
C PHE A 435 -23.38 59.13 -53.42
N LEU A 436 -24.21 59.48 -54.41
CA LEU A 436 -24.04 60.68 -55.24
C LEU A 436 -22.61 60.80 -55.84
N LEU A 437 -22.05 59.68 -56.33
CA LEU A 437 -20.71 59.58 -56.92
C LEU A 437 -19.54 59.82 -55.94
N VAL A 438 -19.80 59.88 -54.64
CA VAL A 438 -18.76 59.91 -53.60
C VAL A 438 -18.51 58.47 -53.13
N PRO A 439 -17.31 57.90 -53.36
CA PRO A 439 -17.01 56.55 -52.91
C PRO A 439 -16.87 56.52 -51.38
N TYR A 440 -17.43 55.49 -50.75
CA TYR A 440 -17.26 55.22 -49.33
C TYR A 440 -17.18 53.71 -49.11
N GLN A 441 -16.52 53.32 -48.02
CA GLN A 441 -16.35 51.91 -47.65
C GLN A 441 -17.53 51.45 -46.79
N ARG A 442 -18.04 50.25 -47.09
CA ARG A 442 -19.05 49.56 -46.29
C ARG A 442 -18.55 48.16 -45.97
N THR A 443 -19.08 47.60 -44.89
CA THR A 443 -18.78 46.24 -44.45
C THR A 443 -20.08 45.46 -44.39
N ALA A 444 -20.18 44.39 -45.17
CA ALA A 444 -21.22 43.39 -44.99
C ALA A 444 -20.81 42.44 -43.85
N ARG A 445 -21.77 42.05 -43.02
CA ARG A 445 -21.56 41.13 -41.91
C ARG A 445 -22.66 40.07 -41.90
N TYR A 446 -22.26 38.81 -41.88
CA TYR A 446 -23.13 37.65 -41.76
C TYR A 446 -22.73 36.85 -40.53
N GLU A 447 -23.71 36.46 -39.73
CA GLU A 447 -23.51 35.63 -38.55
C GLU A 447 -24.37 34.37 -38.69
N ASP A 448 -23.74 33.27 -39.04
CA ASP A 448 -24.37 31.96 -39.16
C ASP A 448 -24.25 31.21 -37.84
N GLU A 449 -25.39 30.73 -37.35
CA GLU A 449 -25.46 30.01 -36.10
C GLU A 449 -25.77 28.54 -36.33
N PHE A 450 -25.03 27.65 -35.67
CA PHE A 450 -25.11 26.21 -35.79
C PHE A 450 -25.31 25.56 -34.42
N VAL A 451 -26.10 24.49 -34.40
CA VAL A 451 -26.16 23.55 -33.27
C VAL A 451 -25.17 22.43 -33.52
N LEU A 452 -24.22 22.26 -32.61
CA LEU A 452 -23.15 21.28 -32.72
C LEU A 452 -23.55 19.93 -32.11
N ARG A 453 -23.04 18.86 -32.71
CA ARG A 453 -23.07 17.50 -32.16
C ARG A 453 -21.72 16.85 -32.36
N LYS A 454 -21.21 16.20 -31.32
CA LYS A 454 -19.99 15.41 -31.39
C LYS A 454 -20.24 14.17 -32.27
N VAL A 455 -19.28 13.83 -33.12
CA VAL A 455 -19.37 12.75 -34.13
C VAL A 455 -18.57 11.53 -33.71
#